data_AF-A0A0G2FV72-F1
#
_entry.id   AF-A0A0G2FV72-F1
#
_cell.length_a   1.000
_cell.length_b   1.000
_cell.length_c   1.000
_cell.angle_alpha   90.00
_cell.angle_beta   90.00
_cell.angle_gamma   90.00
#
_symmetry.space_group_name_H-M   'P 1'
#
loop_
_entity.id
_entity.type
_entity.pdbx_description
1 polymer ?
#
loop_
_entity_poly.entity_id
_entity_poly.type
_entity_poly.pdbx_seq_one_letter_code
_entity_poly.pdbx_strand_id
1 'polypeptide(L)'
;MSAAEELPYLQVFTPLTFTSRSTTISAPSEHGEPMLKKVTIRIGSATPPGLFVAGMEMTVNTHTLAVSSLAVPRLDPAAVRELQPFIQSITSSQAPTHSALTRNVSILAWAMSEWYRVALKRAKFWHTLEKQLGPEAKDGLAEVVRVMRTRRRRKRRARGEADDVGGSFESADSAGGSLNGMLLSRADLLPHMGRSNMDLGVPCLAEGGAGTASELRVCWGIEFDWTGEARSKLGVEVGVPGKCGEDPLTAVKTVAALLAGEPAS
;
A
#
# COMPACT_ATOMS: atom_id res chain seq x y z
N MET A 1 26.06 1.70 -27.04
CA MET A 1 25.61 1.65 -25.65
C MET A 1 25.60 0.20 -25.22
N SER A 2 26.10 -0.08 -24.02
CA SER A 2 26.11 -1.44 -23.46
C SER A 2 24.89 -1.66 -22.56
N ALA A 3 24.46 -2.91 -22.39
CA ALA A 3 23.33 -3.24 -21.50
C ALA A 3 23.57 -2.79 -20.03
N ALA A 4 24.84 -2.67 -19.62
CA ALA A 4 25.20 -2.17 -18.29
C ALA A 4 24.96 -0.66 -18.14
N GLU A 5 25.09 0.12 -19.22
CA GLU A 5 24.81 1.56 -19.24
C GLU A 5 23.31 1.85 -19.24
N GLU A 6 22.51 1.00 -19.89
CA GLU A 6 21.05 1.21 -20.04
C GLU A 6 20.24 0.73 -18.84
N LEU A 7 20.73 -0.30 -18.14
CA LEU A 7 20.01 -0.94 -17.02
C LEU A 7 19.57 0.04 -15.92
N PRO A 8 20.40 1.00 -15.46
CA PRO A 8 19.97 1.97 -14.46
C PRO A 8 18.74 2.75 -14.92
N TYR A 9 18.69 3.20 -16.18
CA TYR A 9 17.57 3.96 -16.73
C TYR A 9 16.27 3.15 -16.77
N LEU A 10 16.35 1.84 -17.03
CA LEU A 10 15.18 0.95 -16.98
C LEU A 10 14.69 0.70 -15.54
N GLN A 11 15.59 0.76 -14.56
CA GLN A 11 15.27 0.50 -13.15
C GLN A 11 14.70 1.72 -12.41
N VAL A 12 14.95 2.95 -12.87
CA VAL A 12 14.45 4.18 -12.22
C VAL A 12 12.92 4.21 -12.12
N PHE A 13 12.21 3.59 -13.07
CA PHE A 13 10.75 3.68 -13.17
C PHE A 13 9.98 2.62 -12.37
N THR A 14 10.69 1.73 -11.67
CA THR A 14 10.07 0.63 -10.93
C THR A 14 10.56 0.57 -9.49
N PRO A 15 9.67 0.33 -8.52
CA PRO A 15 10.06 0.12 -7.13
C PRO A 15 10.62 -1.29 -6.90
N LEU A 16 10.65 -2.13 -7.93
CA LEU A 16 11.08 -3.52 -7.88
C LEU A 16 12.35 -3.74 -8.72
N THR A 17 13.17 -4.67 -8.26
CA THR A 17 14.32 -5.21 -8.97
C THR A 17 13.95 -6.56 -9.56
N PHE A 18 14.44 -6.82 -10.77
CA PHE A 18 14.18 -8.05 -11.51
C PHE A 18 15.49 -8.73 -11.84
N THR A 19 15.60 -10.03 -11.54
CA THR A 19 16.74 -10.87 -11.94
C THR A 19 16.22 -12.10 -12.64
N SER A 20 16.57 -12.27 -13.92
CA SER A 20 16.09 -13.38 -14.73
C SER A 20 17.17 -14.45 -14.92
N ARG A 21 16.74 -15.70 -15.03
CA ARG A 21 17.54 -16.85 -15.47
C ARG A 21 16.73 -17.62 -16.48
N SER A 22 17.31 -17.93 -17.63
CA SER A 22 16.63 -18.72 -18.66
C SER A 22 17.32 -20.04 -18.95
N THR A 23 16.54 -21.08 -19.19
CA THR A 23 16.98 -22.42 -19.57
C THR A 23 16.14 -22.93 -20.73
N THR A 24 16.78 -23.49 -21.75
CA THR A 24 16.09 -24.16 -22.86
C THR A 24 15.58 -25.52 -22.39
N ILE A 25 14.29 -25.81 -22.58
CA ILE A 25 13.65 -27.05 -22.11
C ILE A 25 13.70 -28.13 -23.20
N SER A 26 13.51 -27.75 -24.47
CA SER A 26 13.48 -28.68 -25.60
C SER A 26 14.53 -28.27 -26.63
N ALA A 27 15.40 -29.19 -27.03
CA ALA A 27 16.28 -29.02 -28.18
C ALA A 27 15.45 -29.02 -29.47
N PRO A 28 15.89 -28.36 -30.56
CA PRO A 28 15.19 -28.41 -31.84
C PRO A 28 15.10 -29.87 -32.28
N SER A 29 13.88 -30.43 -32.31
CA SER A 29 13.65 -31.74 -32.90
C SER A 29 13.57 -31.60 -34.42
N GLU A 30 14.00 -32.62 -35.15
CA GLU A 30 13.86 -32.68 -36.62
C GLU A 30 12.39 -32.70 -37.08
N HIS A 31 11.43 -32.77 -36.15
CA HIS A 31 10.00 -32.89 -36.42
C HIS A 31 9.20 -31.60 -36.17
N GLY A 32 9.87 -30.45 -36.05
CA GLY A 32 9.18 -29.16 -35.95
C GLY A 32 8.50 -28.88 -34.61
N GLU A 33 8.87 -29.62 -33.55
CA GLU A 33 8.44 -29.29 -32.18
C GLU A 33 8.96 -27.90 -31.80
N PRO A 34 8.11 -27.01 -31.26
CA PRO A 34 8.53 -25.66 -30.92
C PRO A 34 9.57 -25.69 -29.80
N MET A 35 10.70 -25.04 -30.01
CA MET A 35 11.69 -24.84 -28.96
C MET A 35 11.07 -24.02 -27.81
N LEU A 36 11.04 -24.61 -26.62
CA LEU A 36 10.50 -23.99 -25.41
C LEU A 36 11.63 -23.48 -24.53
N LYS A 37 11.51 -22.24 -24.07
CA LYS A 37 12.43 -21.60 -23.15
C LYS A 37 11.73 -21.31 -21.82
N LYS A 38 12.25 -21.87 -20.74
CA LYS A 38 11.82 -21.54 -19.37
C LYS A 38 12.58 -20.32 -18.88
N VAL A 39 11.85 -19.35 -18.35
CA VAL A 39 12.39 -18.14 -17.76
C VAL A 39 11.91 -18.06 -16.32
N THR A 40 12.85 -18.00 -15.38
CA THR A 40 12.58 -17.77 -13.97
C THR A 40 13.03 -16.35 -13.61
N ILE A 41 12.12 -15.56 -13.06
CA ILE A 41 12.36 -14.18 -12.68
C ILE A 41 12.21 -14.07 -11.16
N ARG A 42 13.26 -13.59 -10.50
CA ARG A 42 13.21 -13.18 -9.10
C ARG A 42 12.90 -11.70 -9.04
N ILE A 43 11.97 -11.35 -8.18
CA ILE A 43 11.45 -9.99 -8.00
C ILE A 43 11.68 -9.61 -6.55
N GLY A 44 12.27 -8.45 -6.30
CA GLY A 44 12.51 -7.94 -4.95
C GLY A 44 12.32 -6.44 -4.86
N SER A 45 11.98 -5.90 -3.69
CA SER A 45 11.92 -4.44 -3.52
C SER A 45 13.29 -3.78 -3.73
N ALA A 46 13.33 -2.66 -4.45
CA ALA A 46 14.55 -1.90 -4.68
C ALA A 46 14.93 -1.06 -3.44
N THR A 47 13.98 -0.26 -2.95
CA THR A 47 14.22 0.67 -1.84
C THR A 47 13.01 0.73 -0.90
N PRO A 48 13.16 0.37 0.39
CA PRO A 48 14.29 -0.39 0.95
C PRO A 48 14.26 -1.86 0.51
N PRO A 49 15.43 -2.52 0.36
CA PRO A 49 15.50 -3.90 -0.10
C PRO A 49 14.96 -4.90 0.93
N GLY A 50 14.30 -5.95 0.45
CA GLY A 50 13.81 -7.06 1.27
C GLY A 50 12.50 -6.80 2.03
N LEU A 51 11.70 -5.82 1.60
CA LEU A 51 10.31 -5.62 2.04
C LEU A 51 9.30 -6.44 1.24
N PHE A 52 9.67 -6.87 0.04
CA PHE A 52 8.84 -7.69 -0.82
C PHE A 52 9.73 -8.63 -1.62
N VAL A 53 9.32 -9.89 -1.73
CA VAL A 53 9.97 -10.90 -2.57
C VAL A 53 8.91 -11.72 -3.31
N ALA A 54 9.09 -11.89 -4.61
CA ALA A 54 8.29 -12.81 -5.42
C ALA A 54 9.16 -13.58 -6.42
N GLY A 55 8.65 -14.72 -6.87
CA GLY A 55 9.24 -15.53 -7.93
C GLY A 55 8.20 -15.80 -9.00
N MET A 56 8.53 -15.44 -10.24
CA MET A 56 7.72 -15.70 -11.42
C MET A 56 8.42 -16.71 -12.32
N GLU A 57 7.66 -17.66 -12.86
CA GLU A 57 8.13 -18.63 -13.82
C GLU A 57 7.24 -18.57 -15.06
N MET A 58 7.86 -18.52 -16.24
CA MET A 58 7.14 -18.61 -17.51
C MET A 58 7.83 -19.55 -18.48
N THR A 59 7.05 -20.18 -19.34
CA THR A 59 7.54 -20.93 -20.49
C THR A 59 7.13 -20.19 -21.76
N VAL A 60 8.10 -19.94 -22.63
CA VAL A 60 7.92 -19.19 -23.87
C VAL A 60 8.25 -20.09 -25.04
N ASN A 61 7.36 -20.11 -26.04
CA ASN A 61 7.64 -20.71 -27.33
C ASN A 61 8.54 -19.75 -28.11
N THR A 62 9.77 -20.15 -28.44
CA THR A 62 10.72 -19.24 -29.09
C THR A 62 10.41 -18.98 -30.56
N HIS A 63 9.52 -19.77 -31.16
CA HIS A 63 9.10 -19.61 -32.56
C HIS A 63 7.92 -18.64 -32.70
N THR A 64 6.96 -18.68 -31.77
CA THR A 64 5.78 -17.79 -31.77
C THR A 64 5.90 -16.62 -30.81
N LEU A 65 6.91 -16.63 -29.93
CA LEU A 65 7.09 -15.73 -28.80
C LEU A 65 5.92 -15.73 -27.80
N ALA A 66 4.99 -16.69 -27.91
CA ALA A 66 3.84 -16.81 -27.03
C ALA A 66 4.22 -17.44 -25.68
N VAL A 67 3.62 -16.93 -24.61
CA VAL A 67 3.74 -17.49 -23.26
C VAL A 67 2.82 -18.71 -23.14
N SER A 68 3.41 -19.91 -23.08
CA SER A 68 2.66 -21.17 -22.98
C SER A 68 2.26 -21.49 -21.53
N SER A 69 3.03 -21.04 -20.56
CA SER A 69 2.74 -21.21 -19.13
C SER A 69 3.25 -20.01 -18.34
N LEU A 70 2.50 -19.62 -17.31
CA LEU A 70 2.87 -18.56 -16.38
C LEU A 70 2.46 -18.98 -14.96
N ALA A 71 3.38 -18.88 -14.01
CA ALA A 71 3.16 -19.22 -12.61
C ALA A 71 3.92 -18.27 -11.68
N VAL A 72 3.40 -18.10 -10.46
CA VAL A 72 4.08 -17.39 -9.37
C VAL A 72 4.32 -18.37 -8.22
N PRO A 73 5.36 -19.22 -8.30
CA PRO A 73 5.61 -20.25 -7.29
C PRO A 73 6.00 -19.71 -5.91
N ARG A 74 6.45 -18.44 -5.83
CA ARG A 74 6.81 -17.79 -4.57
C ARG A 74 6.22 -16.40 -4.50
N LEU A 75 5.56 -16.10 -3.39
CA LEU A 75 4.99 -14.80 -3.09
C LEU A 75 5.30 -14.44 -1.64
N ASP A 76 5.53 -13.17 -1.39
CA ASP A 76 5.75 -12.63 -0.05
C ASP A 76 4.55 -12.95 0.86
N PRO A 77 4.75 -13.51 2.08
CA PRO A 77 3.65 -13.83 2.99
C PRO A 77 2.72 -12.64 3.28
N ALA A 78 3.24 -11.42 3.33
CA ALA A 78 2.44 -10.22 3.53
C ALA A 78 1.50 -9.91 2.35
N ALA A 79 1.88 -10.31 1.14
CA ALA A 79 1.12 -10.07 -0.08
C ALA A 79 0.08 -11.18 -0.38
N VAL A 80 0.22 -12.37 0.20
CA VAL A 80 -0.61 -13.54 -0.14
C VAL A 80 -2.10 -13.23 -0.06
N ARG A 81 -2.58 -12.60 1.01
CA ARG A 81 -4.02 -12.39 1.21
C ARG A 81 -4.66 -11.46 0.18
N GLU A 82 -3.90 -10.52 -0.36
CA GLU A 82 -4.42 -9.45 -1.23
C GLU A 82 -4.10 -9.72 -2.70
N LEU A 83 -2.88 -10.16 -2.99
CA LEU A 83 -2.37 -10.31 -4.35
C LEU A 83 -2.59 -11.71 -4.94
N GLN A 84 -2.62 -12.77 -4.12
CA GLN A 84 -2.79 -14.15 -4.61
C GLN A 84 -4.09 -14.37 -5.42
N PRO A 85 -5.27 -13.86 -5.01
CA PRO A 85 -6.49 -14.06 -5.79
C PRO A 85 -6.39 -13.43 -7.18
N PHE A 86 -5.74 -12.28 -7.30
CA PHE A 86 -5.49 -11.62 -8.57
C PHE A 86 -4.46 -12.37 -9.43
N ILE A 87 -3.39 -12.89 -8.82
CA ILE A 87 -2.42 -13.75 -9.51
C ILE A 87 -3.12 -14.98 -10.11
N GLN A 88 -3.98 -15.63 -9.33
CA GLN A 88 -4.70 -16.82 -9.77
C GLN A 88 -5.60 -16.55 -10.97
N SER A 89 -6.23 -15.37 -11.06
CA SER A 89 -7.06 -15.01 -12.22
C SER A 89 -6.25 -14.85 -13.51
N ILE A 90 -4.96 -14.48 -13.40
CA ILE A 90 -4.03 -14.32 -14.52
C ILE A 90 -3.36 -15.65 -14.90
N THR A 91 -2.96 -16.46 -13.91
CA THR A 91 -2.20 -17.70 -14.13
C THR A 91 -3.09 -18.91 -14.39
N SER A 92 -4.39 -18.83 -14.11
CA SER A 92 -5.30 -19.95 -14.30
C SER A 92 -5.39 -20.36 -15.77
N SER A 93 -5.21 -21.65 -16.03
CA SER A 93 -5.43 -22.24 -17.35
C SER A 93 -6.92 -22.33 -17.73
N GLN A 94 -7.82 -22.08 -16.76
CA GLN A 94 -9.27 -22.13 -16.95
C GLN A 94 -9.88 -20.76 -17.29
N ALA A 95 -9.07 -19.70 -17.34
CA ALA A 95 -9.53 -18.39 -17.79
C ALA A 95 -9.99 -18.47 -19.26
N PRO A 96 -11.04 -17.71 -19.65
CA PRO A 96 -11.49 -17.67 -21.05
C PRO A 96 -10.29 -17.41 -21.98
N THR A 97 -10.24 -18.14 -23.09
CA THR A 97 -9.13 -18.12 -24.06
C THR A 97 -8.82 -16.74 -24.64
N HIS A 98 -9.70 -15.76 -24.43
CA HIS A 98 -9.58 -14.38 -24.92
C HIS A 98 -9.62 -13.31 -23.80
N SER A 99 -9.47 -13.69 -22.54
CA SER A 99 -9.29 -12.67 -21.48
C SER A 99 -7.93 -12.00 -21.64
N ALA A 100 -7.90 -10.67 -21.68
CA ALA A 100 -6.67 -9.88 -21.70
C ALA A 100 -5.74 -10.16 -20.50
N LEU A 101 -6.28 -10.81 -19.46
CA LEU A 101 -5.58 -11.22 -18.25
C LEU A 101 -4.85 -12.57 -18.40
N THR A 102 -5.27 -13.45 -19.31
CA THR A 102 -4.74 -14.82 -19.36
C THR A 102 -3.25 -14.82 -19.70
N ARG A 103 -2.42 -15.29 -18.76
CA ARG A 103 -0.95 -15.37 -18.88
C ARG A 103 -0.28 -14.02 -19.19
N ASN A 104 -0.90 -12.91 -18.77
CA ASN A 104 -0.36 -11.58 -19.02
C ASN A 104 0.74 -11.23 -18.01
N VAL A 105 1.99 -11.36 -18.44
CA VAL A 105 3.18 -11.08 -17.64
C VAL A 105 3.25 -9.60 -17.23
N SER A 106 2.83 -8.69 -18.10
CA SER A 106 2.92 -7.25 -17.87
C SER A 106 1.96 -6.81 -16.76
N ILE A 107 0.70 -7.26 -16.83
CA ILE A 107 -0.30 -6.97 -15.79
C ILE A 107 0.11 -7.55 -14.45
N LEU A 108 0.69 -8.77 -14.46
CA LEU A 108 1.18 -9.42 -13.25
C LEU A 108 2.32 -8.65 -12.58
N ALA A 109 3.33 -8.23 -13.37
CA ALA A 109 4.46 -7.44 -12.87
C ALA A 109 4.03 -6.04 -12.41
N TRP A 110 3.06 -5.45 -13.10
CA TRP A 110 2.44 -4.18 -12.72
C TRP A 110 1.72 -4.30 -11.37
N ALA A 111 0.84 -5.29 -11.20
CA ALA A 111 0.10 -5.50 -9.97
C ALA A 111 1.00 -5.77 -8.75
N MET A 112 2.11 -6.52 -8.93
CA MET A 112 3.11 -6.69 -7.88
C MET A 112 3.75 -5.35 -7.47
N SER A 113 4.02 -4.48 -8.45
CA SER A 113 4.60 -3.16 -8.20
C SER A 113 3.61 -2.22 -7.50
N GLU A 114 2.35 -2.22 -7.95
CA GLU A 114 1.28 -1.42 -7.36
C GLU A 114 0.93 -1.87 -5.95
N TRP A 115 0.84 -3.19 -5.71
CA TRP A 115 0.70 -3.74 -4.36
C TRP A 115 1.81 -3.20 -3.45
N TYR A 116 3.07 -3.29 -3.88
CA TYR A 116 4.20 -2.84 -3.08
C TYR A 116 4.13 -1.34 -2.76
N ARG A 117 3.78 -0.50 -3.74
CA ARG A 117 3.65 0.96 -3.53
C ARG A 117 2.57 1.28 -2.50
N VAL A 118 1.41 0.65 -2.60
CA VAL A 118 0.29 0.87 -1.68
C VAL A 118 0.59 0.28 -0.30
N ALA A 119 1.13 -0.94 -0.23
CA ALA A 119 1.51 -1.60 1.01
C ALA A 119 2.61 -0.82 1.76
N LEU A 120 3.57 -0.23 1.05
CA LEU A 120 4.60 0.63 1.65
C LEU A 120 3.99 1.90 2.25
N LYS A 121 3.07 2.57 1.54
CA LYS A 121 2.34 3.73 2.08
C LYS A 121 1.56 3.35 3.34
N ARG A 122 0.84 2.23 3.28
CA ARG A 122 0.10 1.66 4.41
C ARG A 122 1.02 1.33 5.60
N ALA A 123 2.18 0.73 5.35
CA ALA A 123 3.14 0.39 6.39
C ALA A 123 3.68 1.63 7.11
N LYS A 124 4.03 2.68 6.35
CA LYS A 124 4.42 3.98 6.90
C LYS A 124 3.31 4.61 7.73
N PHE A 125 2.08 4.51 7.25
CA PHE A 125 0.90 4.99 7.97
C PHE A 125 0.73 4.26 9.30
N TRP A 126 0.75 2.93 9.31
CA TRP A 126 0.66 2.13 10.53
C TRP A 126 1.75 2.45 11.53
N HIS A 127 3.01 2.54 11.09
CA HIS A 127 4.11 2.89 11.98
C HIS A 127 3.91 4.28 12.62
N THR A 128 3.47 5.25 11.81
CA THR A 128 3.19 6.61 12.30
C THR A 128 2.02 6.60 13.30
N LEU A 129 0.98 5.83 13.00
CA LEU A 129 -0.21 5.71 13.84
C LEU A 129 0.12 5.06 15.17
N GLU A 130 0.91 3.98 15.17
CA GLU A 130 1.37 3.28 16.38
C GLU A 130 2.29 4.16 17.22
N LYS A 131 3.21 4.93 16.60
CA LYS A 131 4.06 5.87 17.31
C LYS A 131 3.28 7.02 17.96
N GLN A 132 2.20 7.48 17.33
CA GLN A 132 1.42 8.62 17.80
C GLN A 132 0.29 8.23 18.76
N LEU A 133 -0.32 7.06 18.59
CA LEU A 133 -1.55 6.67 19.28
C LEU A 133 -1.44 5.30 19.96
N GLY A 134 -0.28 4.64 19.88
CA GLY A 134 -0.04 3.37 20.53
C GLY A 134 -0.01 3.47 22.06
N PRO A 135 -0.01 2.32 22.76
CA PRO A 135 -0.06 2.28 24.22
C PRO A 135 1.10 3.00 24.92
N GLU A 136 2.24 3.17 24.23
CA GLU A 136 3.40 3.91 24.75
C GLU A 136 3.28 5.43 24.58
N ALA A 137 2.33 5.91 23.77
CA ALA A 137 2.10 7.33 23.51
C ALA A 137 1.24 7.95 24.62
N LYS A 138 1.87 8.24 25.76
CA LYS A 138 1.21 8.69 27.01
C LYS A 138 0.22 9.86 26.84
N ASP A 139 0.44 10.77 25.89
CA ASP A 139 -0.42 11.94 25.62
C ASP A 139 -0.82 12.09 24.14
N GLY A 140 -0.56 11.07 23.32
CA GLY A 140 -0.56 11.22 21.86
C GLY A 140 -1.91 11.61 21.27
N LEU A 141 -3.00 10.96 21.71
CA LEU A 141 -4.34 11.29 21.25
C LEU A 141 -4.82 12.66 21.77
N ALA A 142 -4.51 12.99 23.02
CA ALA A 142 -4.89 14.27 23.63
C ALA A 142 -4.19 15.45 22.92
N GLU A 143 -2.91 15.29 22.59
CA GLU A 143 -2.12 16.29 21.86
C GLU A 143 -2.61 16.45 20.42
N VAL A 144 -2.89 15.35 19.72
CA VAL A 144 -3.48 15.37 18.36
C VAL A 144 -4.81 16.12 18.35
N VAL A 145 -5.69 15.84 19.33
CA VAL A 145 -6.97 16.54 19.49
C VAL A 145 -6.76 18.02 19.83
N ARG A 146 -5.76 18.36 20.67
CA ARG A 146 -5.42 19.75 21.01
C ARG A 146 -4.96 20.53 19.80
N VAL A 147 -4.06 19.97 18.98
CA VAL A 147 -3.55 20.58 17.74
C VAL A 147 -4.68 20.78 16.71
N MET A 148 -5.58 19.81 16.57
CA MET A 148 -6.76 19.95 15.70
C MET A 148 -7.68 21.09 16.17
N ARG A 149 -7.96 21.18 17.48
CA ARG A 149 -8.79 22.25 18.06
C ARG A 149 -8.17 23.63 17.86
N THR A 150 -6.85 23.79 17.99
CA THR A 150 -6.17 25.06 17.75
C THR A 150 -6.14 25.44 16.27
N ARG A 151 -5.93 24.47 15.36
CA ARG A 151 -6.00 24.68 13.90
C ARG A 151 -7.40 25.12 13.45
N ARG A 152 -8.46 24.50 13.97
CA ARG A 152 -9.85 24.87 13.68
C ARG A 152 -10.18 26.29 14.17
N ARG A 153 -9.66 26.67 15.35
CA ARG A 153 -9.78 28.04 15.88
C ARG A 153 -9.06 29.06 14.99
N ARG A 154 -7.84 28.74 14.50
CA ARG A 154 -7.08 29.60 13.59
C ARG A 154 -7.78 29.81 12.25
N LYS A 155 -8.34 28.74 11.66
CA LYS A 155 -9.12 28.80 10.41
C LYS A 155 -10.42 29.60 10.54
N ARG A 156 -11.09 29.52 11.69
CA ARG A 156 -12.29 30.34 11.97
C ARG A 156 -11.96 31.82 12.13
N ARG A 157 -10.82 32.17 12.73
CA ARG A 157 -10.34 33.56 12.82
C ARG A 157 -9.95 34.13 11.45
N ALA A 158 -9.27 33.34 10.62
CA ALA A 158 -8.89 33.75 9.25
C ALA A 158 -10.08 33.89 8.28
N ARG A 159 -11.27 33.35 8.61
CA ARG A 159 -12.50 33.54 7.82
C ARG A 159 -13.36 34.70 8.30
N GLY A 160 -13.02 35.34 9.42
CA GLY A 160 -13.72 36.52 9.94
C GLY A 160 -13.13 37.86 9.47
N GLU A 161 -12.04 37.83 8.70
CA GLU A 161 -11.25 39.01 8.35
C GLU A 161 -10.67 38.82 6.94
N ALA A 162 -11.52 38.88 5.92
CA ALA A 162 -11.15 39.07 4.50
C ALA A 162 -12.43 39.29 3.67
N ASP A 163 -12.93 40.52 3.69
CA ASP A 163 -13.43 41.13 2.46
C ASP A 163 -12.20 41.86 1.87
N ASP A 164 -11.95 41.60 0.59
CA ASP A 164 -10.97 42.28 -0.29
C ASP A 164 -9.47 41.91 -0.26
N VAL A 165 -8.94 41.90 -1.49
CA VAL A 165 -7.55 41.83 -2.01
C VAL A 165 -6.87 40.46 -2.09
N GLY A 166 -6.71 40.00 -3.34
CA GLY A 166 -5.90 38.86 -3.73
C GLY A 166 -4.42 39.01 -3.37
N GLY A 167 -3.87 37.95 -2.78
CA GLY A 167 -2.46 37.79 -2.50
C GLY A 167 -2.05 36.35 -2.75
N SER A 168 -1.32 36.14 -3.85
CA SER A 168 -0.50 34.95 -4.06
C SER A 168 0.57 34.90 -2.97
N PHE A 169 0.60 33.85 -2.14
CA PHE A 169 1.78 33.52 -1.35
C PHE A 169 1.79 32.04 -0.93
N GLU A 170 2.63 31.30 -1.64
CA GLU A 170 3.60 30.31 -1.12
C GLU A 170 3.08 29.30 -0.08
N SER A 171 3.01 28.05 -0.54
CA SER A 171 2.92 26.83 0.27
C SER A 171 3.90 26.85 1.44
N ALA A 172 3.39 27.16 2.63
CA ALA A 172 4.07 26.91 3.88
C ALA A 172 3.95 25.42 4.23
N ASP A 173 4.87 24.63 3.67
CA ASP A 173 5.29 23.35 4.22
C ASP A 173 5.77 23.55 5.66
N SER A 174 4.91 23.28 6.66
CA SER A 174 5.37 22.72 7.93
C SER A 174 4.24 22.33 8.87
N ALA A 175 4.43 21.17 9.50
CA ALA A 175 3.62 20.49 10.51
C ALA A 175 2.49 19.56 10.04
N GLY A 176 2.38 19.27 8.75
CA GLY A 176 1.84 18.01 8.26
C GLY A 176 3.02 17.13 7.88
N GLY A 177 3.51 16.28 8.79
CA GLY A 177 4.65 15.41 8.53
C GLY A 177 4.39 14.60 7.27
N SER A 178 4.98 15.02 6.15
CA SER A 178 4.95 14.28 4.91
C SER A 178 5.41 12.86 5.23
N LEU A 179 4.55 11.86 5.02
CA LEU A 179 4.90 10.43 5.16
C LEU A 179 6.12 10.04 4.29
N ASN A 180 6.59 10.96 3.44
CA ASN A 180 7.80 10.84 2.64
C ASN A 180 9.09 11.26 3.38
N GLY A 181 9.03 12.02 4.48
CA GLY A 181 10.21 12.61 5.14
C GLY A 181 10.88 11.75 6.22
N MET A 182 10.20 10.72 6.74
CA MET A 182 10.80 9.82 7.72
C MET A 182 11.43 8.63 6.98
N LEU A 183 12.76 8.56 6.96
CA LEU A 183 13.51 7.38 6.50
C LEU A 183 13.29 6.24 7.50
N LEU A 184 12.12 5.60 7.42
CA LEU A 184 11.80 4.43 8.24
C LEU A 184 12.69 3.26 7.83
N SER A 185 13.22 2.56 8.83
CA SER A 185 14.06 1.41 8.56
C SER A 185 13.22 0.25 8.01
N ARG A 186 13.88 -0.70 7.35
CA ARG A 186 13.22 -1.94 6.93
C ARG A 186 12.57 -2.66 8.12
N ALA A 187 13.22 -2.66 9.28
CA ALA A 187 12.71 -3.32 10.49
C ALA A 187 11.42 -2.68 11.00
N ASP A 188 11.26 -1.37 10.84
CA ASP A 188 10.05 -0.64 11.24
C ASP A 188 8.88 -0.93 10.29
N LEU A 189 9.16 -1.11 9.00
CA LEU A 189 8.13 -1.26 7.96
C LEU A 189 7.62 -2.71 7.81
N LEU A 190 8.52 -3.69 7.96
CA LEU A 190 8.21 -5.11 7.75
C LEU A 190 6.97 -5.60 8.52
N PRO A 191 6.80 -5.31 9.83
CA PRO A 191 5.65 -5.77 10.60
C PRO A 191 4.30 -5.23 10.09
N HIS A 192 4.33 -4.15 9.30
CA HIS A 192 3.15 -3.44 8.85
C HIS A 192 2.79 -3.70 7.38
N MET A 193 3.68 -4.32 6.59
CA MET A 193 3.45 -4.56 5.15
C MET A 193 2.17 -5.35 4.88
N GLY A 194 1.89 -6.39 5.68
CA GLY A 194 0.71 -7.24 5.56
C GLY A 194 -0.43 -6.90 6.52
N ARG A 195 -0.28 -5.82 7.31
CA ARG A 195 -1.29 -5.42 8.31
C ARG A 195 -2.46 -4.73 7.60
N SER A 196 -3.65 -5.31 7.69
CA SER A 196 -4.87 -4.74 7.09
C SER A 196 -5.75 -3.99 8.09
N ASN A 197 -5.49 -4.10 9.39
CA ASN A 197 -6.22 -3.38 10.43
C ASN A 197 -5.34 -3.02 11.63
N MET A 198 -5.74 -1.99 12.37
CA MET A 198 -5.12 -1.56 13.63
C MET A 198 -6.19 -1.10 14.60
N ASP A 199 -6.13 -1.64 15.81
CA ASP A 199 -7.05 -1.33 16.91
C ASP A 199 -6.40 -0.29 17.84
N LEU A 200 -7.15 0.76 18.16
CA LEU A 200 -6.73 1.91 18.96
C LEU A 200 -7.69 2.10 20.13
N GLY A 201 -7.14 2.24 21.34
CA GLY A 201 -7.93 2.61 22.52
C GLY A 201 -8.24 4.11 22.51
N VAL A 202 -9.52 4.47 22.61
CA VAL A 202 -9.97 5.86 22.78
C VAL A 202 -10.52 6.01 24.20
N PRO A 203 -9.87 6.81 25.07
CA PRO A 203 -10.40 7.10 26.40
C PRO A 203 -11.74 7.82 26.27
N CYS A 204 -12.82 7.28 26.86
CA CYS A 204 -14.07 8.02 27.02
C CYS A 204 -13.83 9.15 28.03
N LEU A 205 -13.94 10.41 27.60
CA LEU A 205 -13.88 11.60 28.45
C LEU A 205 -15.20 11.81 29.22
N ALA A 206 -15.75 10.76 29.83
CA ALA A 206 -16.93 10.91 30.68
C ALA A 206 -16.50 11.32 32.09
N GLU A 207 -16.88 12.52 32.51
CA GLU A 207 -16.73 12.94 33.90
C GLU A 207 -17.61 12.06 34.80
N GLY A 208 -16.99 11.19 35.60
CA GLY A 208 -17.65 10.60 36.78
C GLY A 208 -17.97 9.10 36.78
N GLY A 209 -17.39 8.27 35.91
CA GLY A 209 -17.63 6.82 35.99
C GLY A 209 -16.54 5.97 35.35
N ALA A 210 -16.18 4.87 36.02
CA ALA A 210 -15.07 3.97 35.70
C ALA A 210 -14.89 3.67 34.19
N GLY A 211 -13.81 4.22 33.62
CA GLY A 211 -12.87 3.54 32.72
C GLY A 211 -13.37 2.75 31.51
N THR A 212 -14.58 2.97 30.98
CA THR A 212 -15.01 2.30 29.74
C THR A 212 -14.29 2.92 28.55
N ALA A 213 -13.21 2.29 28.08
CA ALA A 213 -12.52 2.69 26.86
C ALA A 213 -13.39 2.35 25.63
N SER A 214 -13.53 3.30 24.70
CA SER A 214 -14.02 2.99 23.35
C SER A 214 -12.88 2.40 22.53
N GLU A 215 -13.20 1.49 21.61
CA GLU A 215 -12.22 0.90 20.70
C GLU A 215 -12.45 1.45 19.29
N LEU A 216 -11.37 1.84 18.63
CA LEU A 216 -11.39 2.32 17.26
C LEU A 216 -10.54 1.39 16.39
N ARG A 217 -11.16 0.74 15.42
CA ARG A 217 -10.47 -0.09 14.44
C ARG A 217 -10.34 0.66 13.12
N VAL A 218 -9.11 0.84 12.67
CA VAL A 218 -8.81 1.39 11.33
C VAL A 218 -8.48 0.22 10.40
N CYS A 219 -9.18 0.11 9.28
CA CYS A 219 -9.02 -0.95 8.27
C CYS A 219 -8.46 -0.36 6.97
N TRP A 220 -7.46 -1.00 6.37
CA TRP A 220 -6.90 -0.65 5.06
C TRP A 220 -6.63 -1.92 4.25
N GLY A 221 -7.55 -2.25 3.35
CA GLY A 221 -7.41 -3.33 2.38
C GLY A 221 -6.87 -2.85 1.03
N ILE A 222 -6.19 -3.73 0.31
CA ILE A 222 -5.76 -3.52 -1.08
C ILE A 222 -6.54 -4.46 -1.99
N GLU A 223 -7.23 -3.90 -2.98
CA GLU A 223 -7.98 -4.63 -4.02
C GLU A 223 -7.37 -4.32 -5.39
N PHE A 224 -7.65 -5.15 -6.41
CA PHE A 224 -7.13 -4.97 -7.77
C PHE A 224 -8.26 -4.90 -8.78
N ASP A 225 -8.11 -4.03 -9.77
CA ASP A 225 -8.94 -4.08 -10.96
C ASP A 225 -8.31 -4.92 -12.09
N TRP A 226 -9.01 -5.03 -13.20
CA TRP A 226 -8.61 -5.84 -14.36
C TRP A 226 -7.32 -5.33 -15.04
N THR A 227 -6.84 -4.13 -14.74
CA THR A 227 -5.56 -3.62 -15.25
C THR A 227 -4.38 -3.99 -14.35
N GLY A 228 -4.67 -4.54 -13.15
CA GLY A 228 -3.69 -4.74 -12.10
C GLY A 228 -3.41 -3.47 -11.28
N GLU A 229 -4.21 -2.41 -11.42
CA GLU A 229 -4.10 -1.23 -10.58
C GLU A 229 -4.61 -1.54 -9.16
N ALA A 230 -3.79 -1.20 -8.15
CA ALA A 230 -4.11 -1.43 -6.75
C ALA A 230 -4.99 -0.29 -6.20
N ARG A 231 -6.15 -0.62 -5.65
CA ARG A 231 -7.09 0.30 -5.02
C ARG A 231 -7.06 0.15 -3.50
N SER A 232 -6.93 1.26 -2.79
CA SER A 232 -7.00 1.28 -1.33
C SER A 232 -8.44 1.36 -0.85
N LYS A 233 -8.83 0.44 0.02
CA LYS A 233 -10.13 0.44 0.70
C LYS A 233 -9.93 0.70 2.18
N LEU A 234 -10.18 1.94 2.56
CA LEU A 234 -9.98 2.44 3.91
C LEU A 234 -11.32 2.52 4.64
N GLY A 235 -11.35 2.03 5.87
CA GLY A 235 -12.52 2.02 6.74
C GLY A 235 -12.16 2.31 8.18
N VAL A 236 -13.14 2.78 8.94
CA VAL A 236 -13.01 3.04 10.38
C VAL A 236 -14.25 2.50 11.07
N GLU A 237 -14.04 1.65 12.06
CA GLU A 237 -15.09 1.03 12.88
C GLU A 237 -14.91 1.50 14.33
N VAL A 238 -16.02 1.85 15.00
CA VAL A 238 -16.00 2.30 16.40
C VAL A 238 -16.80 1.33 17.25
N GLY A 239 -16.11 0.68 18.20
CA GLY A 239 -16.74 -0.03 19.31
C GLY A 239 -17.04 0.95 20.43
N VAL A 240 -18.32 1.31 20.59
CA VAL A 240 -18.78 2.20 21.67
C VAL A 240 -19.38 1.37 22.80
N PRO A 241 -18.84 1.42 24.04
CA PRO A 241 -19.55 0.89 25.20
C PRO A 241 -20.79 1.77 25.46
N GLY A 242 -21.94 1.17 25.77
CA GLY A 242 -23.26 1.81 25.77
C GLY A 242 -23.51 3.03 26.70
N LYS A 243 -22.46 3.60 27.31
CA LYS A 243 -22.50 4.79 28.20
C LYS A 243 -21.41 5.84 27.88
N CYS A 244 -20.95 5.98 26.64
CA CYS A 244 -20.04 7.08 26.29
C CYS A 244 -20.85 8.31 25.81
N GLY A 245 -20.72 9.44 26.52
CA GLY A 245 -21.54 10.65 26.33
C GLY A 245 -21.08 11.62 25.23
N GLU A 246 -20.06 11.26 24.45
CA GLU A 246 -19.54 12.08 23.35
C GLU A 246 -19.78 11.37 22.00
N ASP A 247 -20.18 12.12 20.98
CA ASP A 247 -20.56 11.58 19.67
C ASP A 247 -19.37 10.82 19.03
N PRO A 248 -19.48 9.49 18.80
CA PRO A 248 -18.41 8.68 18.21
C PRO A 248 -17.99 9.19 16.82
N LEU A 249 -18.88 9.94 16.17
CA LEU A 249 -18.67 10.62 14.90
C LEU A 249 -17.49 11.61 14.93
N THR A 250 -17.15 12.20 16.08
CA THR A 250 -16.05 13.18 16.21
C THR A 250 -14.68 12.50 16.22
N ALA A 251 -14.56 11.32 16.85
CA ALA A 251 -13.35 10.51 16.80
C ALA A 251 -13.09 9.98 15.38
N VAL A 252 -14.13 9.50 14.69
CA VAL A 252 -14.06 9.07 13.28
C VAL A 252 -13.64 10.22 12.38
N LYS A 253 -14.20 11.43 12.55
CA LYS A 253 -13.79 12.63 11.79
C LYS A 253 -12.34 13.03 12.04
N THR A 254 -11.83 12.84 13.26
CA THR A 254 -10.44 13.16 13.60
C THR A 254 -9.47 12.19 12.94
N VAL A 255 -9.80 10.91 12.92
CA VAL A 255 -9.01 9.88 12.24
C VAL A 255 -9.13 10.03 10.71
N ALA A 256 -10.32 10.32 10.19
CA ALA A 256 -10.52 10.64 8.78
C ALA A 256 -9.71 11.88 8.33
N ALA A 257 -9.62 12.91 9.17
CA ALA A 257 -8.81 14.10 8.90
C ALA A 257 -7.30 13.81 8.92
N LEU A 258 -6.84 12.88 9.79
CA LEU A 258 -5.47 12.37 9.76
C LEU A 258 -5.20 11.53 8.51
N LEU A 259 -6.19 10.75 8.07
CA LEU A 259 -6.12 9.88 6.89
C LEU A 259 -6.11 10.67 5.56
N ALA A 260 -6.81 11.80 5.49
CA ALA A 260 -6.95 12.57 4.25
C ALA A 260 -5.84 13.60 4.00
N GLY A 261 -5.02 13.94 5.01
CA GLY A 261 -4.10 15.09 4.92
C GLY A 261 -4.80 16.45 4.75
N GLU A 262 -6.13 16.47 4.62
CA GLU A 262 -6.97 17.63 4.42
C GLU A 262 -7.75 18.00 5.70
N PRO A 263 -8.03 19.28 5.95
CA PRO A 263 -8.78 19.72 7.12
C PRO A 263 -10.26 19.36 6.99
N ALA A 264 -10.76 18.49 7.87
CA ALA A 264 -12.18 18.14 7.96
C ALA A 264 -13.09 19.38 8.12
N SER A 265 -14.15 19.41 7.31
CA SER A 265 -15.21 20.42 7.20
C SER A 265 -15.99 20.62 8.50
#